data_AF-A0A7Z2S5L8-F1
#
_entry.id   AF-A0A7Z2S5L8-F1
#
_cell.length_a   1.000
_cell.length_b   1.000
_cell.length_c   1.000
_cell.angle_alpha   90.00
_cell.angle_beta   90.00
_cell.angle_gamma   90.00
#
_symmetry.space_group_name_H-M   'P 1'
#
loop_
_entity.id
_entity.type
_entity.pdbx_description
1 polymer ?
#
loop_
_entity_poly.entity_id
_entity_poly.type
_entity_poly.pdbx_seq_one_letter_code
_entity_poly.pdbx_strand_id
1 'polypeptide(L)'
;MDRAADLVRLHDDGGCRLWRGHDVVTLQCRAEQGEKAAQLALGVAYETGVGVAQDHRRAAQLYRQAATPVSGIVYVYSPAVGRAPAQVMPVHAGPEHPGLREAMLRLARLYELGLGVRRNPAKAAAWRARAAR
;
A
#
# COMPACT_ATOMS: atom_id res chain seq x y z
N MET A 1 -3.04 37.70 1.63
CA MET A 1 -4.40 37.93 1.10
C MET A 1 -4.26 37.86 -0.40
N ASP A 2 -4.94 37.05 -1.19
CA ASP A 2 -5.94 36.01 -1.06
C ASP A 2 -6.12 35.53 -2.52
N ARG A 3 -6.50 34.27 -2.73
CA ARG A 3 -6.91 33.66 -4.01
C ARG A 3 -5.79 33.29 -5.00
N ALA A 4 -5.89 32.20 -5.76
CA ALA A 4 -6.75 31.01 -5.73
C ALA A 4 -6.27 30.12 -6.88
N ALA A 5 -6.22 28.81 -6.61
CA ALA A 5 -6.61 27.76 -7.55
C ALA A 5 -6.01 27.84 -8.97
N ASP A 6 -4.72 27.52 -9.10
CA ASP A 6 -4.23 27.03 -10.38
C ASP A 6 -4.68 25.58 -10.55
N LEU A 7 -5.62 25.44 -11.49
CA LEU A 7 -6.30 24.24 -11.94
C LEU A 7 -5.34 23.07 -12.22
N VAL A 8 -5.14 22.19 -11.23
CA VAL A 8 -4.95 20.77 -11.53
C VAL A 8 -6.31 20.26 -11.98
N ARG A 9 -6.51 20.21 -13.29
CA ARG A 9 -7.62 19.49 -13.91
C ARG A 9 -7.58 18.06 -13.40
N LEU A 10 -8.46 17.78 -12.44
CA LEU A 10 -8.84 16.44 -12.01
C LEU A 10 -9.38 15.71 -13.24
N HIS A 11 -8.50 14.98 -13.94
CA HIS A 11 -8.96 13.85 -14.73
C HIS A 11 -9.44 12.81 -13.73
N ASP A 12 -10.75 12.81 -13.55
CA ASP A 12 -11.53 11.74 -12.97
C ASP A 12 -11.43 10.53 -13.90
N ASP A 13 -10.36 9.73 -13.75
CA ASP A 13 -10.21 8.45 -14.42
C ASP A 13 -9.53 7.45 -13.46
N GLY A 14 -10.37 6.78 -12.66
CA GLY A 14 -10.02 5.51 -12.01
C GLY A 14 -9.12 5.55 -10.78
N GLY A 15 -8.91 6.71 -10.15
CA GLY A 15 -8.10 6.85 -8.94
C GLY A 15 -8.79 6.27 -7.71
N CYS A 16 -8.22 5.22 -7.14
CA CYS A 16 -8.70 4.60 -5.90
C CYS A 16 -9.04 5.63 -4.83
N ARG A 17 -10.22 5.45 -4.21
CA ARG A 17 -10.85 6.26 -3.15
C ARG A 17 -9.96 6.63 -1.94
N LEU A 18 -8.72 6.16 -1.91
CA LEU A 18 -7.70 6.29 -0.85
C LEU A 18 -6.92 7.62 -0.87
N TRP A 19 -7.08 8.47 -1.89
CA TRP A 19 -6.30 9.71 -2.07
C TRP A 19 -6.91 10.98 -1.47
N ARG A 20 -8.01 10.91 -0.71
CA ARG A 20 -8.64 12.13 -0.19
C ARG A 20 -7.87 12.71 1.01
N GLY A 21 -7.01 13.69 0.72
CA GLY A 21 -6.60 14.74 1.68
C GLY A 21 -5.29 14.54 2.44
N HIS A 22 -4.39 13.65 2.00
CA HIS A 22 -3.11 13.43 2.67
C HIS A 22 -1.95 13.96 1.82
N ASP A 23 -1.15 14.87 2.39
CA ASP A 23 0.07 15.38 1.76
C ASP A 23 1.11 14.26 1.59
N VAL A 24 1.95 14.38 0.56
CA VAL A 24 3.06 13.44 0.29
C VAL A 24 3.95 13.24 1.53
N VAL A 25 4.21 14.31 2.28
CA VAL A 25 5.01 14.26 3.50
C VAL A 25 4.33 13.41 4.58
N THR A 26 3.02 13.56 4.76
CA THR A 26 2.25 12.74 5.70
C THR A 26 2.25 11.27 5.27
N LEU A 27 2.16 11.00 3.96
CA LEU A 27 2.25 9.64 3.41
C LEU A 27 3.64 9.03 3.63
N GLN A 28 4.71 9.81 3.50
CA GLN A 28 6.08 9.35 3.78
C GLN A 28 6.23 8.91 5.23
N CYS A 29 5.86 9.76 6.19
CA CYS A 29 5.95 9.41 7.62
C CYS A 29 5.15 8.14 7.95
N ARG A 30 3.93 8.01 7.43
CA ARG A 30 3.09 6.82 7.65
C ARG A 30 3.64 5.57 6.96
N ALA A 31 4.19 5.71 5.75
CA ALA A 31 4.80 4.61 5.02
C ALA A 31 6.05 4.07 5.74
N GLU A 32 6.84 4.96 6.34
CA GLU A 32 7.99 4.63 7.20
C GLU A 32 7.56 3.93 8.49
N GLN A 33 6.40 4.29 9.04
CA GLN A 33 5.78 3.58 10.18
C GLN A 33 5.19 2.21 9.81
N GLY A 34 5.26 1.81 8.53
CA GLY A 34 4.78 0.50 8.08
C GLY A 34 3.29 0.46 7.74
N GLU A 35 2.62 1.62 7.69
CA GLU A 35 1.20 1.69 7.32
C GLU A 35 1.02 1.28 5.85
N LYS A 36 0.39 0.12 5.62
CA LYS A 36 0.26 -0.49 4.29
C LYS A 36 -0.50 0.39 3.31
N ALA A 37 -1.54 1.08 3.79
CA ALA A 37 -2.33 2.02 2.99
C ALA A 37 -1.48 3.21 2.54
N ALA A 38 -0.61 3.74 3.42
CA ALA A 38 0.31 4.81 3.07
C ALA A 38 1.41 4.35 2.11
N GLN A 39 1.94 3.14 2.29
CA GLN A 39 2.90 2.54 1.35
C GLN A 39 2.27 2.37 -0.05
N LEU A 40 1.02 1.94 -0.14
CA LEU A 40 0.29 1.86 -1.40
C LEU A 40 0.09 3.25 -2.03
N ALA A 41 -0.44 4.22 -1.26
CA ALA A 41 -0.72 5.56 -1.75
C ALA A 41 0.56 6.28 -2.23
N LEU A 42 1.63 6.21 -1.44
CA LEU A 42 2.94 6.76 -1.82
C LEU A 42 3.51 6.04 -3.04
N GLY A 43 3.32 4.72 -3.14
CA GLY A 43 3.71 3.96 -4.33
C GLY A 43 2.99 4.45 -5.59
N VAL A 44 1.68 4.72 -5.50
CA VAL A 44 0.90 5.32 -6.60
C VAL A 44 1.41 6.73 -6.93
N ALA A 45 1.79 7.53 -5.94
CA ALA A 45 2.37 8.85 -6.15
C ALA A 45 3.62 8.78 -7.03
N TYR A 46 4.53 7.85 -6.71
CA TYR A 46 5.73 7.63 -7.50
C TYR A 46 5.46 6.95 -8.85
N GLU A 47 4.41 6.13 -8.98
CA GLU A 47 4.01 5.55 -10.27
C GLU A 47 3.48 6.62 -11.23
N THR A 48 2.65 7.55 -10.75
CA THR A 48 1.95 8.55 -11.57
C THR A 48 2.66 9.90 -11.64
N GLY A 49 3.58 10.19 -10.72
CA GLY A 49 4.25 11.50 -10.60
C GLY A 49 3.38 12.58 -9.95
N VAL A 50 2.35 12.20 -9.17
CA VAL A 50 1.47 13.17 -8.50
C VAL A 50 2.11 13.61 -7.18
N GLY A 51 2.46 14.90 -7.07
CA GLY A 51 3.07 15.49 -5.87
C GLY A 51 4.52 15.06 -5.59
N VAL A 52 5.07 14.14 -6.40
CA VAL A 52 6.46 13.67 -6.38
C VAL A 52 6.97 13.47 -7.80
N ALA A 53 8.29 13.49 -8.00
CA ALA A 53 8.86 13.06 -9.27
C ALA A 53 8.53 11.58 -9.53
N GLN A 54 8.12 11.26 -10.75
CA GLN A 54 7.81 9.88 -11.15
C GLN A 54 9.04 8.98 -10.99
N ASP A 55 8.88 7.88 -10.27
CA ASP A 55 9.93 6.91 -10.00
C ASP A 55 9.34 5.50 -9.85
N HIS A 56 9.32 4.76 -10.95
CA HIS A 56 8.84 3.39 -10.98
C HIS A 56 9.65 2.45 -10.08
N ARG A 57 10.92 2.74 -9.78
CA ARG A 57 11.75 1.90 -8.89
C ARG A 57 11.25 2.02 -7.45
N ARG A 58 11.01 3.25 -6.99
CA ARG A 58 10.43 3.53 -5.67
C ARG A 58 9.01 3.00 -5.55
N ALA A 59 8.18 3.18 -6.58
CA ALA A 59 6.84 2.59 -6.63
C ALA A 59 6.89 1.06 -6.42
N ALA A 60 7.76 0.36 -7.14
CA ALA A 60 7.93 -1.09 -7.01
C ALA A 60 8.46 -1.55 -5.63
N GLN A 61 9.23 -0.71 -4.92
CA GLN A 61 9.67 -1.00 -3.56
C GLN A 61 8.53 -0.83 -2.56
N LEU A 62 7.81 0.29 -2.64
CA LEU A 62 6.67 0.59 -1.76
C LEU A 62 5.54 -0.44 -1.94
N TYR A 63 5.26 -0.86 -3.17
CA TYR A 63 4.30 -1.94 -3.41
C TYR A 63 4.77 -3.28 -2.86
N ARG A 64 6.07 -3.59 -2.91
CA ARG A 64 6.60 -4.79 -2.27
C ARG A 64 6.43 -4.74 -0.75
N GLN A 65 6.70 -3.60 -0.13
CA GLN A 65 6.51 -3.42 1.31
C GLN A 65 5.05 -3.56 1.69
N ALA A 66 4.14 -2.94 0.92
CA ALA A 66 2.70 -3.08 1.10
C ALA A 66 2.23 -4.53 0.88
N ALA A 67 2.71 -5.20 -0.16
CA ALA A 67 2.36 -6.58 -0.54
C ALA A 67 2.97 -7.66 0.36
N THR A 68 3.96 -7.32 1.17
CA THR A 68 4.57 -8.26 2.13
C THR A 68 3.70 -8.30 3.38
N PRO A 69 3.11 -9.46 3.73
CA PRO A 69 2.43 -9.60 5.02
C PRO A 69 3.41 -9.27 6.13
N VAL A 70 2.96 -8.64 7.22
CA VAL A 70 3.80 -8.55 8.41
C VAL A 70 3.95 -9.96 8.94
N SER A 71 5.05 -10.63 8.60
CA SER A 71 5.22 -12.04 8.95
C SER A 71 5.50 -12.12 10.45
N GLY A 72 4.44 -12.24 11.24
CA GLY A 72 4.52 -12.37 12.69
C GLY A 72 3.20 -12.90 13.25
N ILE A 73 3.31 -13.78 14.24
CA ILE A 73 2.20 -14.02 15.17
C ILE A 73 2.25 -12.85 16.15
N VAL A 74 1.20 -12.04 16.20
CA VAL A 74 1.05 -11.03 17.23
C VAL A 74 0.26 -11.65 18.38
N TYR A 75 0.80 -11.56 19.58
CA TYR A 75 0.11 -12.01 20.77
C TYR A 75 -0.77 -10.88 21.29
N VAL A 76 -2.08 -11.06 21.23
CA VAL A 76 -3.05 -10.08 21.75
C VAL A 76 -3.51 -10.55 23.12
N TYR A 77 -3.34 -9.68 24.12
CA TYR A 77 -3.92 -9.88 25.46
C TYR A 77 -5.37 -9.42 25.47
N SER A 78 -6.28 -10.32 25.81
CA SER A 78 -7.67 -10.02 26.12
C SER A 78 -7.84 -10.03 27.64
N PRO A 79 -8.22 -8.90 28.26
CA PRO A 79 -8.47 -8.85 29.71
C PRO A 79 -9.68 -9.72 30.10
N ALA A 80 -9.74 -10.10 31.37
CA ALA A 80 -10.87 -10.84 31.92
C ALA A 80 -12.14 -9.98 31.90
N VAL A 81 -13.24 -10.52 31.38
CA VAL A 81 -14.54 -9.85 31.34
C VAL A 81 -15.57 -10.75 32.02
N GLY A 82 -16.07 -10.32 33.18
CA GLY A 82 -17.02 -11.10 33.98
C GLY A 82 -16.40 -12.39 34.54
N ARG A 83 -17.05 -13.54 34.28
CA ARG A 83 -16.53 -14.87 34.69
C ARG A 83 -15.50 -15.46 33.72
N ALA A 84 -15.24 -14.81 32.58
CA ALA A 84 -14.25 -15.29 31.62
C ALA A 84 -12.83 -14.86 32.04
N PRO A 85 -11.86 -15.79 32.11
CA PRO A 85 -10.48 -15.47 32.48
C PRO A 85 -9.77 -14.68 31.37
N ALA A 86 -8.72 -13.94 31.76
CA ALA A 86 -7.85 -13.27 30.81
C ALA A 86 -7.12 -14.29 29.92
N GLN A 87 -6.91 -13.95 28.65
CA GLN A 87 -6.33 -14.87 27.67
C GLN A 87 -5.37 -14.13 26.74
N VAL A 88 -4.27 -14.79 26.38
CA VAL A 88 -3.33 -14.33 25.35
C VAL A 88 -3.55 -15.21 24.12
N MET A 89 -3.99 -14.60 23.02
CA MET A 89 -4.26 -15.32 21.78
C MET A 89 -3.21 -15.00 20.72
N PRO A 90 -2.66 -16.00 20.02
CA PRO A 90 -1.89 -15.77 18.81
C PRO A 90 -2.85 -15.33 17.70
N VAL A 91 -2.71 -14.08 17.26
CA VAL A 91 -3.39 -13.55 16.07
C VAL A 91 -2.37 -13.53 14.94
N HIS A 92 -2.71 -14.12 13.79
CA HIS A 92 -1.91 -13.89 12.58
C HIS A 92 -1.87 -12.39 12.30
N ALA A 93 -0.69 -11.77 12.37
CA ALA A 93 -0.52 -10.36 12.06
C ALA A 93 -0.63 -10.16 10.55
N GLY A 94 -1.84 -10.14 10.03
CA GLY A 94 -2.03 -9.91 8.62
C GLY A 94 -3.48 -10.00 8.24
N PRO A 95 -4.31 -9.00 8.56
CA PRO A 95 -5.53 -8.81 7.80
C PRO A 95 -5.13 -8.52 6.35
N GLU A 96 -5.90 -9.05 5.40
CA GLU A 96 -5.98 -8.49 4.07
C GLU A 96 -6.37 -7.01 4.20
N HIS A 97 -5.37 -6.12 4.26
CA HIS A 97 -5.65 -4.70 4.36
C HIS A 97 -6.35 -4.26 3.05
N PRO A 98 -7.37 -3.41 3.11
CA PRO A 98 -7.93 -2.81 1.90
C PRO A 98 -6.79 -2.12 1.13
N GLY A 99 -6.47 -2.63 -0.06
CA GLY A 99 -5.33 -2.18 -0.87
C GLY A 99 -4.14 -3.13 -0.95
N LEU A 100 -4.06 -4.18 -0.12
CA LEU A 100 -3.02 -5.22 -0.23
C LEU A 100 -3.08 -5.90 -1.61
N ARG A 101 -4.29 -6.28 -2.02
CA ARG A 101 -4.58 -6.84 -3.35
C ARG A 101 -4.16 -5.89 -4.46
N GLU A 102 -4.44 -4.60 -4.30
CA GLU A 102 -4.09 -3.61 -5.31
C GLU A 102 -2.58 -3.38 -5.42
N ALA A 103 -1.86 -3.32 -4.29
CA ALA A 103 -0.40 -3.24 -4.28
C ALA A 103 0.22 -4.43 -5.03
N MET A 104 -0.29 -5.65 -4.81
CA MET A 104 0.16 -6.85 -5.53
C MET A 104 -0.09 -6.76 -7.04
N LEU A 105 -1.28 -6.29 -7.45
CA LEU A 105 -1.62 -6.14 -8.87
C LEU A 105 -0.77 -5.07 -9.57
N ARG A 106 -0.56 -3.92 -8.92
CA ARG A 106 0.32 -2.85 -9.43
C ARG A 106 1.76 -3.31 -9.53
N LEU A 107 2.25 -4.02 -8.52
CA LEU A 107 3.59 -4.63 -8.56
C LEU A 107 3.73 -5.66 -9.69
N ALA A 108 2.71 -6.50 -9.90
CA ALA A 108 2.70 -7.44 -11.02
C ALA A 108 2.83 -6.70 -12.36
N ARG A 109 2.06 -5.62 -12.55
CA ARG A 109 2.13 -4.77 -13.74
C ARG A 109 3.53 -4.19 -13.96
N LEU A 110 4.19 -3.69 -12.91
CA LEU A 110 5.56 -3.17 -13.01
C LEU A 110 6.55 -4.26 -13.47
N TYR A 111 6.39 -5.50 -12.98
CA TYR A 111 7.21 -6.64 -13.44
C TYR A 111 6.92 -7.07 -14.87
N GLU A 112 5.69 -6.95 -15.37
CA GLU A 112 5.39 -7.28 -16.77
C GLU A 112 5.97 -6.29 -17.76
N LEU A 113 5.83 -5.01 -17.43
CA LEU A 113 6.25 -3.91 -18.28
C LEU A 113 7.74 -3.60 -18.12
N GLY A 114 8.38 -4.08 -17.05
CA GLY A 114 9.77 -3.76 -16.74
C GLY A 114 9.97 -2.31 -16.30
N LEU A 115 8.95 -1.71 -15.69
CA LEU A 115 8.99 -0.32 -15.22
C LEU A 115 9.63 -0.28 -13.83
N GLY A 116 10.85 0.27 -13.74
CA GLY A 116 11.59 0.38 -12.48
C GLY A 116 12.07 -0.95 -11.89
N VAL A 117 11.78 -2.07 -12.54
CA VAL A 117 12.28 -3.41 -12.21
C VAL A 117 12.63 -4.12 -13.50
N ARG A 118 13.53 -5.12 -13.43
CA ARG A 118 13.79 -5.98 -14.59
C ARG A 118 12.50 -6.73 -14.93
N ARG A 119 12.07 -6.65 -16.20
CA ARG A 119 10.92 -7.37 -16.72
C ARG A 119 10.99 -8.84 -16.32
N ASN A 120 9.95 -9.34 -15.68
CA ASN A 120 9.84 -10.72 -15.21
C ASN A 120 8.37 -11.17 -15.17
N PRO A 121 7.86 -11.74 -16.27
CA PRO A 121 6.46 -12.17 -16.36
C PRO A 121 6.12 -13.29 -15.35
N ALA A 122 7.08 -14.16 -15.01
CA ALA A 122 6.86 -15.21 -14.00
C ALA A 122 6.61 -14.63 -12.61
N LYS A 123 7.40 -13.62 -12.20
CA LYS A 123 7.17 -12.90 -10.94
C LYS A 123 5.84 -12.15 -10.96
N ALA A 124 5.47 -11.54 -12.09
CA ALA A 124 4.18 -10.88 -12.21
C ALA A 124 3.00 -11.86 -12.04
N ALA A 125 3.05 -13.03 -12.66
CA ALA A 125 2.05 -14.07 -12.50
C ALA A 125 1.95 -14.55 -11.05
N ALA A 126 3.08 -14.73 -10.36
CA ALA A 126 3.10 -15.09 -8.94
C ALA A 126 2.42 -14.04 -8.05
N TRP A 127 2.66 -12.75 -8.28
CA TRP A 127 2.00 -11.67 -7.55
C TRP A 127 0.50 -11.59 -7.84
N ARG A 128 0.07 -11.83 -9.08
CA ARG A 128 -1.36 -11.93 -9.42
C ARG A 128 -2.04 -13.12 -8.76
N ALA A 129 -1.40 -14.27 -8.74
CA ALA A 129 -1.93 -15.47 -8.10
C ALA A 129 -2.13 -15.25 -6.59
N ARG A 130 -1.21 -14.53 -5.93
CA ARG A 130 -1.37 -14.12 -4.53
C ARG A 130 -2.50 -13.12 -4.31
N ALA A 131 -2.74 -12.23 -5.27
CA ALA A 131 -3.84 -11.26 -5.22
C ALA A 131 -5.23 -11.85 -5.53
N ALA A 132 -5.30 -13.10 -5.98
CA ALA A 132 -6.54 -13.78 -6.35
C ALA A 132 -6.97 -14.85 -5.33
N ARG A 133 -6.14 -15.11 -4.32
CA ARG A 133 -6.49 -15.91 -3.15
C ARG A 133 -7.12 -15.02 -2.10
#